data_AF-A0A0C2XC57-F1
#
_entry.id   AF-A0A0C2XC57-F1
#
_cell.length_a   1.000
_cell.length_b   1.000
_cell.length_c   1.000
_cell.angle_alpha   90.00
_cell.angle_beta   90.00
_cell.angle_gamma   90.00
#
_symmetry.space_group_name_H-M   'P 1'
#
loop_
_entity.id
_entity.type
_entity.pdbx_description
1 polymer ?
#
loop_
_entity_poly.entity_id
_entity_poly.type
_entity_poly.pdbx_seq_one_letter_code
_entity_poly.pdbx_strand_id
1 'polypeptide(L)'
;KKERTVLLVVQAILHGFRAIDTACQPKHYREDLVGEALSILYNNHSFKREDLFVQTKFTPISGQDRSKPLPYDPTSPIRTQILSSFSTSLSNLRTSYIDSYLLHSPFPTLTETLEAWRALIHLKDTGKVKLIGISNAYDTRLLASLSKERRVDIVQNRWYQGNGWDKQVVQFCKEVSGMEYQSFWTLTGSPTLLDHWAIKKLAEKKGLTTEQVIYAFVIMNGITPISGTTSEMHMKEDVDVQSVALGGVEEEEDLIKEVQKYVWG
;
A
#
# COMPACT_ATOMS: atom_id res chain seq x y z
N LYS A 1 -4.87 -17.18 0.07
CA LYS A 1 -5.39 -15.97 0.77
C LYS A 1 -6.91 -16.07 0.92
N LYS A 2 -7.77 -15.71 -0.05
CA LYS A 2 -9.22 -16.06 -0.11
C LYS A 2 -9.92 -16.30 1.25
N GLU A 3 -10.33 -17.54 1.56
CA GLU A 3 -11.07 -17.87 2.79
C GLU A 3 -10.22 -17.78 4.06
N ARG A 4 -8.89 -17.85 3.92
CA ARG A 4 -7.94 -17.70 5.03
C ARG A 4 -7.66 -16.25 5.40
N THR A 5 -8.30 -15.27 4.76
CA THR A 5 -8.05 -13.83 5.04
C THR A 5 -8.24 -13.51 6.52
N VAL A 6 -9.28 -14.04 7.17
CA VAL A 6 -9.54 -13.77 8.60
C VAL A 6 -8.33 -14.18 9.45
N LEU A 7 -7.91 -15.44 9.33
CA LEU A 7 -6.79 -16.00 10.06
C LEU A 7 -5.49 -15.23 9.80
N LEU A 8 -5.18 -14.95 8.53
CA LEU A 8 -3.94 -14.32 8.13
C LEU A 8 -3.82 -12.87 8.61
N VAL A 9 -4.92 -12.11 8.62
CA VAL A 9 -4.93 -10.74 9.15
C VAL A 9 -4.74 -10.76 10.67
N VAL A 10 -5.43 -11.65 11.39
CA VAL A 10 -5.24 -11.80 12.84
C VAL A 10 -3.78 -12.14 13.14
N GLN A 11 -3.23 -13.15 12.47
CA GLN A 11 -1.83 -13.55 12.64
C GLN A 11 -0.86 -12.40 12.38
N ALA A 12 -0.99 -11.69 11.25
CA ALA A 12 -0.10 -10.58 10.94
C ALA A 12 -0.10 -9.51 12.04
N ILE A 13 -1.28 -9.12 12.54
CA ILE A 13 -1.38 -8.12 13.62
C ILE A 13 -0.75 -8.63 14.93
N LEU A 14 -0.97 -9.90 15.28
CA LEU A 14 -0.36 -10.53 16.47
C LEU A 14 1.16 -10.65 16.34
N HIS A 15 1.69 -10.78 15.13
CA HIS A 15 3.13 -10.77 14.85
C HIS A 15 3.75 -9.37 14.79
N GLY A 16 2.96 -8.31 14.95
CA GLY A 16 3.48 -6.95 15.09
C GLY A 16 3.11 -5.99 13.96
N PHE A 17 2.46 -6.45 12.89
CA PHE A 17 1.92 -5.52 11.90
C PHE A 17 0.90 -4.59 12.55
N ARG A 18 0.87 -3.34 12.09
CA ARG A 18 -0.10 -2.32 12.53
C ARG A 18 -0.88 -1.70 11.38
N ALA A 19 -0.60 -2.10 10.14
CA ALA A 19 -1.27 -1.61 8.96
C ALA A 19 -1.87 -2.76 8.15
N ILE A 20 -3.07 -2.54 7.61
CA ILE A 20 -3.80 -3.48 6.76
C ILE A 20 -4.17 -2.74 5.46
N ASP A 21 -3.72 -3.28 4.32
CA ASP A 21 -4.09 -2.81 2.99
C ASP A 21 -5.05 -3.81 2.32
N THR A 22 -6.19 -3.31 1.84
CA THR A 22 -7.18 -4.07 1.08
C THR A 22 -7.79 -3.20 -0.03
N ALA A 23 -8.87 -3.63 -0.69
CA ALA A 23 -9.62 -2.83 -1.64
C ALA A 23 -11.09 -3.26 -1.71
N CYS A 24 -12.00 -2.33 -2.05
CA CYS A 24 -13.40 -2.64 -2.37
C CYS A 24 -13.52 -3.23 -3.79
N GLN A 25 -12.87 -4.37 -3.99
CA GLN A 25 -12.77 -5.08 -5.27
C GLN A 25 -12.90 -6.59 -4.99
N PRO A 26 -14.13 -7.15 -4.99
CA PRO A 26 -14.40 -8.56 -4.68
C PRO A 26 -13.94 -9.56 -5.75
N LYS A 27 -12.88 -9.20 -6.49
CA LYS A 27 -12.11 -10.05 -7.42
C LYS A 27 -10.88 -10.65 -6.74
N HIS A 28 -10.15 -9.82 -5.99
CA HIS A 28 -8.88 -10.18 -5.35
C HIS A 28 -8.90 -9.96 -3.83
N TYR A 29 -9.84 -9.16 -3.33
CA TYR A 29 -9.90 -8.71 -1.95
C TYR A 29 -11.22 -9.13 -1.29
N ARG A 30 -11.18 -9.26 0.04
CA ARG A 30 -12.31 -9.68 0.88
C ARG A 30 -12.37 -8.77 2.11
N GLU A 31 -12.84 -7.53 1.92
CA GLU A 31 -12.99 -6.56 3.01
C GLU A 31 -13.88 -7.09 4.14
N ASP A 32 -14.90 -7.88 3.81
CA ASP A 32 -15.79 -8.52 4.78
C ASP A 32 -15.04 -9.44 5.74
N LEU A 33 -14.08 -10.22 5.22
CA LEU A 33 -13.21 -11.08 6.03
C LEU A 33 -12.14 -10.27 6.78
N VAL A 34 -11.72 -9.11 6.26
CA VAL A 34 -10.86 -8.19 7.01
C VAL A 34 -11.65 -7.59 8.18
N GLY A 35 -12.90 -7.16 7.99
CA GLY A 35 -13.75 -6.66 9.07
C GLY A 35 -14.05 -7.70 10.14
N GLU A 36 -14.18 -8.97 9.75
CA GLU A 36 -14.25 -10.09 10.69
C GLU A 36 -12.97 -10.23 11.51
N ALA A 37 -11.79 -10.19 10.88
CA ALA A 37 -10.51 -10.21 11.58
C ALA A 37 -10.35 -9.04 12.56
N LEU A 38 -10.74 -7.82 12.15
CA LEU A 38 -10.74 -6.64 13.02
C LEU A 38 -11.63 -6.87 14.25
N SER A 39 -12.83 -7.43 14.05
CA SER A 39 -13.74 -7.76 15.16
C SER A 39 -13.10 -8.75 16.15
N ILE A 40 -12.41 -9.78 15.65
CA ILE A 40 -11.68 -10.75 16.49
C ILE A 40 -10.56 -10.06 17.27
N LEU A 41 -9.76 -9.21 16.62
CA LEU A 41 -8.67 -8.49 17.26
C LEU A 41 -9.18 -7.58 18.40
N TYR A 42 -10.31 -6.90 18.18
CA TYR A 42 -10.91 -6.02 19.18
C TYR A 42 -11.49 -6.79 20.37
N ASN A 43 -12.21 -7.88 20.10
CA ASN A 43 -12.93 -8.60 21.15
C ASN A 43 -12.03 -9.57 21.92
N ASN A 44 -10.99 -10.14 21.28
CA ASN A 44 -10.22 -11.25 21.85
C ASN A 44 -8.74 -10.93 22.09
N HIS A 45 -8.21 -9.84 21.51
CA HIS A 45 -6.77 -9.54 21.56
C HIS A 45 -6.45 -8.12 22.04
N SER A 46 -7.41 -7.43 22.68
CA SER A 46 -7.23 -6.11 23.31
C SER A 46 -6.79 -4.97 22.39
N PHE A 47 -6.88 -5.14 21.07
CA PHE A 47 -6.66 -4.04 20.13
C PHE A 47 -7.85 -3.09 20.14
N LYS A 48 -7.60 -1.81 19.94
CA LYS A 48 -8.61 -0.81 19.65
C LYS A 48 -8.56 -0.43 18.17
N ARG A 49 -9.62 0.22 17.69
CA ARG A 49 -9.69 0.66 16.29
C ARG A 49 -8.56 1.64 15.97
N GLU A 50 -8.22 2.52 16.89
CA GLU A 50 -7.15 3.52 16.78
C GLU A 50 -5.73 2.94 16.81
N ASP A 51 -5.53 1.70 17.25
CA ASP A 51 -4.22 1.04 17.27
C ASP A 51 -3.80 0.54 15.89
N LEU A 52 -4.73 0.48 14.94
CA LEU A 52 -4.54 -0.12 13.62
C LEU A 52 -4.78 0.91 12.51
N PHE A 53 -3.90 0.91 11.52
CA PHE A 53 -4.07 1.64 10.28
C PHE A 53 -4.79 0.77 9.25
N VAL A 54 -5.98 1.19 8.82
CA VAL A 54 -6.76 0.46 7.80
C VAL A 54 -6.83 1.29 6.52
N GLN A 55 -6.34 0.71 5.43
CA GLN A 55 -6.37 1.28 4.09
C GLN A 55 -7.20 0.43 3.15
N THR A 56 -8.08 1.08 2.38
CA THR A 56 -8.81 0.44 1.28
C THR A 56 -8.92 1.38 0.09
N LYS A 57 -9.56 0.93 -0.98
CA LYS A 57 -9.54 1.58 -2.29
C LYS A 57 -10.91 1.57 -2.96
N PHE A 58 -11.28 2.71 -3.54
CA PHE A 58 -12.32 2.76 -4.57
C PHE A 58 -11.77 2.16 -5.86
N THR A 59 -12.43 1.14 -6.39
CA THR A 59 -12.04 0.53 -7.66
C THR A 59 -13.04 0.86 -8.75
N PRO A 60 -12.66 1.57 -9.83
CA PRO A 60 -13.54 1.84 -10.97
C PRO A 60 -14.04 0.57 -11.64
N ILE A 61 -15.12 0.68 -12.43
CA ILE A 61 -15.78 -0.47 -13.07
C ILE A 61 -14.88 -1.26 -14.03
N SER A 62 -13.83 -0.64 -14.57
CA SER A 62 -12.80 -1.29 -15.38
C SER A 62 -11.96 -2.29 -14.59
N GLY A 63 -11.81 -2.06 -13.28
CA GLY A 63 -11.09 -2.95 -12.36
C GLY A 63 -11.99 -3.96 -11.64
N GLN A 64 -13.31 -3.84 -11.71
CA GLN A 64 -14.24 -4.75 -11.03
C GLN A 64 -14.47 -6.05 -11.81
N ASP A 65 -14.78 -7.13 -11.09
CA ASP A 65 -15.33 -8.35 -11.68
C ASP A 65 -16.85 -8.20 -11.82
N ARG A 66 -17.32 -8.00 -13.06
CA ARG A 66 -18.73 -7.79 -13.38
C ARG A 66 -19.60 -9.05 -13.20
N SER A 67 -18.99 -10.22 -12.97
CA SER A 67 -19.73 -11.44 -12.64
C SER A 67 -20.10 -11.54 -11.15
N LYS A 68 -19.63 -10.59 -10.32
CA LYS A 68 -19.89 -10.51 -8.88
C LYS A 68 -20.76 -9.31 -8.55
N PRO A 69 -21.46 -9.31 -7.40
CA PRO A 69 -22.12 -8.10 -6.90
C PRO A 69 -21.13 -6.94 -6.83
N LEU A 70 -21.51 -5.82 -7.44
CA LEU A 70 -20.70 -4.61 -7.43
C LEU A 70 -20.96 -3.81 -6.13
N PRO A 71 -19.95 -3.11 -5.58
CA PRO A 71 -20.11 -2.34 -4.36
C PRO A 71 -20.87 -1.01 -4.55
N TYR A 72 -21.26 -0.71 -5.78
CA TYR A 72 -22.00 0.48 -6.21
C TYR A 72 -22.67 0.22 -7.57
N ASP A 73 -23.64 1.05 -7.95
CA ASP A 73 -24.22 1.04 -9.29
C ASP A 73 -23.26 1.71 -10.30
N PRO A 74 -22.75 0.97 -11.32
CA PRO A 74 -21.77 1.49 -12.27
C PRO A 74 -22.35 2.51 -13.27
N THR A 75 -23.67 2.68 -13.32
CA THR A 75 -24.35 3.67 -14.18
C THR A 75 -24.54 5.02 -13.50
N SER A 76 -24.38 5.07 -12.18
CA SER A 76 -24.43 6.30 -11.39
C SER A 76 -23.26 7.25 -11.71
N PRO A 77 -23.36 8.56 -11.44
CA PRO A 77 -22.23 9.49 -11.58
C PRO A 77 -21.01 9.08 -10.74
N ILE A 78 -19.79 9.44 -11.16
CA ILE A 78 -18.53 9.01 -10.52
C ILE A 78 -18.52 9.32 -9.03
N ARG A 79 -18.93 10.54 -8.64
CA ARG A 79 -19.05 10.91 -7.23
C ARG A 79 -19.96 9.96 -6.46
N THR A 80 -21.13 9.64 -6.99
CA THR A 80 -22.09 8.73 -6.36
C THR A 80 -21.52 7.31 -6.24
N GLN A 81 -20.83 6.81 -7.28
CA GLN A 81 -20.15 5.52 -7.22
C GLN A 81 -19.16 5.44 -6.05
N ILE A 82 -18.34 6.48 -5.89
CA ILE A 82 -17.31 6.55 -4.85
C ILE A 82 -17.93 6.59 -3.45
N LEU A 83 -18.96 7.41 -3.23
CA LEU A 83 -19.63 7.52 -1.93
C LEU A 83 -20.36 6.23 -1.54
N SER A 84 -21.03 5.57 -2.50
CA SER A 84 -21.68 4.28 -2.29
C SER A 84 -20.66 3.19 -1.98
N SER A 85 -19.58 3.12 -2.77
CA SER A 85 -18.48 2.17 -2.55
C SER A 85 -17.81 2.36 -1.19
N PHE A 86 -17.59 3.61 -0.78
CA PHE A 86 -17.03 3.92 0.53
C PHE A 86 -17.95 3.45 1.67
N SER A 87 -19.27 3.64 1.53
CA SER A 87 -20.24 3.15 2.50
C SER A 87 -20.23 1.62 2.59
N THR A 88 -20.10 0.94 1.44
CA THR A 88 -19.90 -0.51 1.37
C THR A 88 -18.61 -0.94 2.08
N SER A 89 -17.49 -0.24 1.87
CA SER A 89 -16.23 -0.52 2.57
C SER A 89 -16.37 -0.37 4.09
N LEU A 90 -17.01 0.68 4.60
CA LEU A 90 -17.24 0.85 6.06
C LEU A 90 -18.03 -0.33 6.64
N SER A 91 -19.08 -0.75 5.93
CA SER A 91 -19.91 -1.90 6.33
C SER A 91 -19.11 -3.21 6.33
N ASN A 92 -18.39 -3.48 5.24
CA ASN A 92 -17.57 -4.69 5.10
C ASN A 92 -16.48 -4.76 6.17
N LEU A 93 -15.76 -3.65 6.39
CA LEU A 93 -14.67 -3.54 7.35
C LEU A 93 -15.17 -3.38 8.80
N ARG A 94 -16.48 -3.20 9.01
CA ARG A 94 -17.11 -3.04 10.33
C ARG A 94 -16.48 -1.90 11.15
N THR A 95 -16.24 -0.76 10.49
CA THR A 95 -15.60 0.42 11.09
C THR A 95 -16.39 1.69 10.76
N SER A 96 -16.26 2.72 11.60
CA SER A 96 -16.88 4.03 11.38
C SER A 96 -16.02 4.99 10.56
N TYR A 97 -14.72 4.72 10.44
CA TYR A 97 -13.77 5.52 9.66
C TYR A 97 -12.66 4.66 9.02
N ILE A 98 -12.00 5.22 8.00
CA ILE A 98 -10.87 4.61 7.29
C ILE A 98 -9.63 5.52 7.44
N ASP A 99 -8.47 4.94 7.74
CA ASP A 99 -7.24 5.74 7.90
C ASP A 99 -6.74 6.26 6.56
N SER A 100 -6.80 5.42 5.51
CA SER A 100 -6.47 5.84 4.15
C SER A 100 -7.44 5.29 3.11
N TYR A 101 -7.92 6.15 2.23
CA TYR A 101 -8.79 5.75 1.12
C TYR A 101 -8.19 6.19 -0.22
N LEU A 102 -7.85 5.22 -1.05
CA LEU A 102 -7.17 5.47 -2.31
C LEU A 102 -8.11 5.32 -3.51
N LEU A 103 -7.89 6.12 -4.55
CA LEU A 103 -8.37 5.78 -5.88
C LEU A 103 -7.51 4.62 -6.43
N HIS A 104 -8.09 3.46 -6.72
CA HIS A 104 -7.29 2.27 -7.09
C HIS A 104 -6.56 2.42 -8.43
N SER A 105 -7.09 3.24 -9.34
CA SER A 105 -6.45 3.62 -10.59
C SER A 105 -7.00 4.95 -11.10
N PRO A 106 -6.23 5.75 -11.86
CA PRO A 106 -6.78 6.87 -12.61
C PRO A 106 -7.95 6.45 -13.51
N PHE A 107 -8.85 7.39 -13.78
CA PHE A 107 -9.83 7.23 -14.85
C PHE A 107 -9.17 7.49 -16.22
N PRO A 108 -9.82 7.11 -17.34
CA PRO A 108 -9.26 7.32 -18.68
C PRO A 108 -8.91 8.78 -18.99
N THR A 109 -9.67 9.73 -18.44
CA THR A 109 -9.41 11.16 -18.63
C THR A 109 -8.99 11.86 -17.33
N LEU A 110 -8.24 12.94 -17.48
CA LEU A 110 -7.88 13.81 -16.35
C LEU A 110 -9.13 14.41 -15.69
N THR A 111 -10.12 14.82 -16.48
CA THR A 111 -11.36 15.42 -15.98
C THR A 111 -12.12 14.46 -15.07
N GLU A 112 -12.30 13.20 -15.49
CA GLU A 112 -12.96 12.17 -14.66
C GLU A 112 -12.12 11.84 -13.42
N THR A 113 -10.78 11.82 -13.56
CA THR A 113 -9.89 11.58 -12.41
C THR A 113 -9.98 12.71 -11.38
N LEU A 114 -10.10 13.97 -11.82
CA LEU A 114 -10.31 15.12 -10.94
C LEU A 114 -11.71 15.09 -10.30
N GLU A 115 -12.75 14.68 -11.03
CA GLU A 115 -14.08 14.46 -10.43
C GLU A 115 -14.02 13.43 -9.30
N ALA A 116 -13.36 12.29 -9.55
CA ALA A 116 -13.16 11.27 -8.55
C ALA A 116 -12.34 11.78 -7.35
N TRP A 117 -11.29 12.57 -7.62
CA TRP A 117 -10.45 13.16 -6.58
C TRP A 117 -11.24 14.09 -5.67
N ARG A 118 -12.12 14.94 -6.22
CA ARG A 118 -13.02 15.80 -5.43
C ARG A 118 -13.95 15.00 -4.53
N ALA A 119 -14.36 13.81 -4.93
CA ALA A 119 -15.14 12.92 -4.06
C ALA A 119 -14.30 12.40 -2.87
N LEU A 120 -13.03 12.05 -3.09
CA LEU A 120 -12.09 11.69 -2.01
C LEU A 120 -11.83 12.89 -1.08
N ILE A 121 -11.62 14.09 -1.62
CA ILE A 121 -11.47 15.34 -0.86
C ILE A 121 -12.68 15.53 0.06
N HIS A 122 -13.89 15.41 -0.48
CA HIS A 122 -15.12 15.52 0.29
C HIS A 122 -15.19 14.50 1.43
N LEU A 123 -14.84 13.22 1.19
CA LEU A 123 -14.80 12.20 2.23
C LEU A 123 -13.80 12.54 3.34
N LYS A 124 -12.63 13.09 2.98
CA LYS A 124 -11.64 13.60 3.95
C LYS A 124 -12.19 14.78 4.76
N ASP A 125 -12.86 15.73 4.10
CA ASP A 125 -13.48 16.88 4.78
C ASP A 125 -14.59 16.47 5.76
N THR A 126 -15.27 15.33 5.53
CA THR A 126 -16.25 14.81 6.49
C THR A 126 -15.63 14.18 7.75
N GLY A 127 -14.30 14.01 7.79
CA GLY A 127 -13.58 13.34 8.88
C GLY A 127 -13.68 11.81 8.88
N LYS A 128 -14.42 11.20 7.94
CA LYS A 128 -14.53 9.73 7.83
C LYS A 128 -13.30 9.06 7.20
N VAL A 129 -12.46 9.85 6.53
CA VAL A 129 -11.18 9.42 5.94
C VAL A 129 -10.09 10.35 6.43
N LYS A 130 -8.95 9.82 6.92
CA LYS A 130 -7.84 10.65 7.39
C LYS A 130 -6.89 11.03 6.26
N LEU A 131 -6.48 10.06 5.44
CA LEU A 131 -5.56 10.23 4.31
C LEU A 131 -6.24 9.85 3.00
N ILE A 132 -5.97 10.61 1.94
CA ILE A 132 -6.46 10.30 0.59
C ILE A 132 -5.30 10.15 -0.36
N GLY A 133 -5.45 9.26 -1.32
CA GLY A 133 -4.38 9.00 -2.25
C GLY A 133 -4.83 8.29 -3.51
N ILE A 134 -3.85 7.82 -4.28
CA ILE A 134 -4.08 7.18 -5.56
C ILE A 134 -3.09 6.04 -5.76
N SER A 135 -3.56 4.99 -6.41
CA SER A 135 -2.78 3.83 -6.79
C SER A 135 -2.66 3.75 -8.32
N ASN A 136 -1.61 3.11 -8.83
CA ASN A 136 -1.34 2.95 -10.26
C ASN A 136 -1.27 4.29 -11.03
N ALA A 137 -0.69 5.33 -10.40
CA ALA A 137 -0.48 6.64 -10.99
C ALA A 137 1.01 6.86 -11.25
N TYR A 138 1.43 6.60 -12.50
CA TYR A 138 2.84 6.62 -12.92
C TYR A 138 3.29 7.92 -13.60
N ASP A 139 2.37 8.89 -13.77
CA ASP A 139 2.66 10.21 -14.36
C ASP A 139 2.68 11.28 -13.25
N THR A 140 3.85 11.88 -13.01
CA THR A 140 4.00 12.93 -12.00
C THR A 140 3.18 14.18 -12.32
N ARG A 141 2.83 14.44 -13.59
CA ARG A 141 1.95 15.54 -13.99
C ARG A 141 0.51 15.33 -13.52
N LEU A 142 0.06 14.07 -13.46
CA LEU A 142 -1.24 13.73 -12.88
C LEU A 142 -1.22 14.02 -11.38
N LEU A 143 -0.19 13.53 -10.67
CA LEU A 143 -0.05 13.74 -9.22
C LEU A 143 0.03 15.23 -8.87
N ALA A 144 0.77 16.01 -9.65
CA ALA A 144 0.83 17.47 -9.53
C ALA A 144 -0.53 18.12 -9.79
N SER A 145 -1.30 17.64 -10.78
CA SER A 145 -2.64 18.16 -11.08
C SER A 145 -3.64 17.89 -9.95
N LEU A 146 -3.63 16.69 -9.37
CA LEU A 146 -4.46 16.36 -8.20
C LEU A 146 -4.09 17.24 -7.00
N SER A 147 -2.77 17.42 -6.79
CA SER A 147 -2.23 18.20 -5.67
C SER A 147 -2.55 19.70 -5.74
N LYS A 148 -2.95 20.23 -6.91
CA LYS A 148 -3.46 21.61 -7.03
C LYS A 148 -4.81 21.81 -6.33
N GLU A 149 -5.66 20.79 -6.28
CA GLU A 149 -6.95 20.87 -5.57
C GLU A 149 -6.82 20.46 -4.11
N ARG A 150 -6.08 19.38 -3.86
CA ARG A 150 -5.65 18.95 -2.53
C ARG A 150 -4.50 17.97 -2.65
N ARG A 151 -3.51 18.12 -1.79
CA ARG A 151 -2.34 17.22 -1.71
C ARG A 151 -2.76 15.74 -1.72
N VAL A 152 -2.10 14.96 -2.55
CA VAL A 152 -2.12 13.49 -2.50
C VAL A 152 -1.28 13.06 -1.30
N ASP A 153 -1.86 12.42 -0.29
CA ASP A 153 -1.11 11.98 0.89
C ASP A 153 -0.34 10.69 0.62
N ILE A 154 -0.92 9.75 -0.14
CA ILE A 154 -0.33 8.44 -0.44
C ILE A 154 -0.37 8.17 -1.95
N VAL A 155 0.77 7.77 -2.51
CA VAL A 155 0.88 7.19 -3.84
C VAL A 155 1.27 5.72 -3.70
N GLN A 156 0.40 4.82 -4.13
CA GLN A 156 0.65 3.37 -4.03
C GLN A 156 0.86 2.74 -5.41
N ASN A 157 2.08 2.37 -5.74
CA ASN A 157 2.41 1.86 -7.08
C ASN A 157 3.16 0.53 -7.04
N ARG A 158 3.15 -0.17 -8.19
CA ARG A 158 4.07 -1.28 -8.41
C ARG A 158 5.50 -0.76 -8.43
N TRP A 159 6.33 -1.37 -7.61
CA TRP A 159 7.76 -1.15 -7.60
C TRP A 159 8.45 -2.40 -8.15
N TYR A 160 8.91 -2.36 -9.40
CA TYR A 160 9.45 -3.54 -10.07
C TYR A 160 10.51 -3.18 -11.12
N GLN A 161 11.38 -4.12 -11.45
CA GLN A 161 12.49 -3.89 -12.38
C GLN A 161 12.03 -3.42 -13.79
N GLY A 162 10.84 -3.85 -14.22
CA GLY A 162 10.32 -3.54 -15.56
C GLY A 162 9.73 -2.13 -15.73
N ASN A 163 9.45 -1.39 -14.65
CA ASN A 163 9.19 0.06 -14.72
C ASN A 163 10.37 0.89 -14.20
N GLY A 164 11.55 0.28 -14.10
CA GLY A 164 12.72 0.91 -13.53
C GLY A 164 12.49 1.35 -12.09
N TRP A 165 11.76 0.58 -11.28
CA TRP A 165 11.51 0.87 -9.86
C TRP A 165 10.82 2.21 -9.59
N ASP A 166 10.03 2.69 -10.57
CA ASP A 166 9.18 3.88 -10.46
C ASP A 166 9.92 5.15 -9.99
N LYS A 167 11.21 5.30 -10.37
CA LYS A 167 12.12 6.33 -9.82
C LYS A 167 11.55 7.74 -9.84
N GLN A 168 10.90 8.11 -10.93
CA GLN A 168 10.36 9.47 -11.10
C GLN A 168 9.25 9.76 -10.10
N VAL A 169 8.36 8.79 -9.83
CA VAL A 169 7.28 8.97 -8.86
C VAL A 169 7.81 8.89 -7.44
N VAL A 170 8.73 7.97 -7.14
CA VAL A 170 9.41 7.90 -5.84
C VAL A 170 10.09 9.22 -5.52
N GLN A 171 10.85 9.78 -6.46
CA GLN A 171 11.53 11.06 -6.30
C GLN A 171 10.54 12.21 -6.11
N PHE A 172 9.47 12.25 -6.91
CA PHE A 172 8.41 13.26 -6.75
C PHE A 172 7.77 13.20 -5.35
N CYS A 173 7.48 12.02 -4.82
CA CYS A 173 6.90 11.88 -3.48
C CYS A 173 7.88 12.38 -2.40
N LYS A 174 9.18 12.13 -2.54
CA LYS A 174 10.22 12.62 -1.60
C LYS A 174 10.31 14.15 -1.58
N GLU A 175 10.12 14.80 -2.72
CA GLU A 175 10.20 16.26 -2.85
C GLU A 175 8.96 16.97 -2.28
N VAL A 176 7.81 16.29 -2.24
CA VAL A 176 6.56 16.85 -1.72
C VAL A 176 6.37 16.48 -0.25
N SER A 177 6.52 17.46 0.64
CA SER A 177 6.37 17.25 2.08
C SER A 177 4.99 16.64 2.45
N GLY A 178 5.05 15.48 3.11
CA GLY A 178 3.88 14.73 3.57
C GLY A 178 3.20 13.89 2.49
N MET A 179 3.87 13.62 1.35
CA MET A 179 3.46 12.62 0.38
C MET A 179 4.27 11.33 0.60
N GLU A 180 3.59 10.22 0.87
CA GLU A 180 4.20 8.91 1.09
C GLU A 180 4.10 8.05 -0.17
N TYR A 181 5.19 7.37 -0.51
CA TYR A 181 5.19 6.35 -1.55
C TYR A 181 5.07 4.96 -0.92
N GLN A 182 4.05 4.21 -1.31
CA GLN A 182 3.83 2.83 -0.89
C GLN A 182 4.08 1.85 -2.03
N SER A 183 4.97 0.88 -1.84
CA SER A 183 5.30 -0.10 -2.87
C SER A 183 4.54 -1.41 -2.67
N PHE A 184 3.87 -1.88 -3.72
CA PHE A 184 3.48 -3.29 -3.81
C PHE A 184 4.32 -4.02 -4.86
N TRP A 185 4.38 -5.34 -4.74
CA TRP A 185 5.27 -6.22 -5.51
C TRP A 185 6.77 -5.96 -5.28
N THR A 186 7.16 -5.38 -4.13
CA THR A 186 8.55 -5.06 -3.81
C THR A 186 9.51 -6.23 -4.07
N LEU A 187 9.16 -7.42 -3.59
CA LEU A 187 9.97 -8.64 -3.78
C LEU A 187 9.70 -9.31 -5.13
N THR A 188 8.45 -9.67 -5.43
CA THR A 188 8.08 -10.41 -6.65
C THR A 188 8.35 -9.65 -7.94
N GLY A 189 8.37 -8.33 -7.88
CA GLY A 189 8.72 -7.43 -8.97
C GLY A 189 10.23 -7.19 -9.13
N SER A 190 11.05 -7.70 -8.22
CA SER A 190 12.49 -7.45 -8.18
C SER A 190 13.33 -8.75 -8.10
N PRO A 191 13.06 -9.77 -8.94
CA PRO A 191 13.81 -11.02 -8.91
C PRO A 191 15.31 -10.83 -9.18
N THR A 192 15.70 -9.88 -10.03
CA THR A 192 17.14 -9.61 -10.25
C THR A 192 17.80 -8.95 -9.05
N LEU A 193 17.04 -8.17 -8.26
CA LEU A 193 17.54 -7.54 -7.04
C LEU A 193 17.71 -8.57 -5.92
N LEU A 194 16.78 -9.52 -5.81
CA LEU A 194 16.89 -10.67 -4.89
C LEU A 194 18.16 -11.49 -5.15
N ASP A 195 18.56 -11.60 -6.42
CA ASP A 195 19.76 -12.33 -6.83
C ASP A 195 21.05 -11.49 -6.81
N HIS A 196 20.94 -10.17 -6.61
CA HIS A 196 22.06 -9.24 -6.73
C HIS A 196 23.15 -9.52 -5.70
N TRP A 197 24.41 -9.57 -6.15
CA TRP A 197 25.55 -9.98 -5.31
C TRP A 197 25.70 -9.12 -4.05
N ALA A 198 25.47 -7.80 -4.15
CA ALA A 198 25.58 -6.89 -3.01
C ALA A 198 24.47 -7.13 -1.97
N ILE A 199 23.26 -7.50 -2.40
CA ILE A 199 22.14 -7.85 -1.51
C ILE A 199 22.47 -9.14 -0.76
N LYS A 200 22.96 -10.17 -1.46
CA LYS A 200 23.39 -11.43 -0.84
C LYS A 200 24.51 -11.22 0.19
N LYS A 201 25.49 -10.38 -0.14
CA LYS A 201 26.62 -10.07 0.77
C LYS A 201 26.17 -9.28 2.00
N LEU A 202 25.23 -8.35 1.86
CA LEU A 202 24.60 -7.65 2.99
C LEU A 202 23.81 -8.62 3.88
N ALA A 203 23.05 -9.54 3.27
CA ALA A 203 22.27 -10.55 3.96
C ALA A 203 23.16 -11.46 4.82
N GLU A 204 24.24 -11.98 4.24
CA GLU A 204 25.24 -12.80 4.95
C GLU A 204 25.85 -12.05 6.13
N LYS A 205 26.33 -10.82 5.92
CA LYS A 205 26.97 -10.01 6.96
C LYS A 205 26.06 -9.73 8.15
N LYS A 206 24.77 -9.50 7.90
CA LYS A 206 23.80 -9.14 8.95
C LYS A 206 23.05 -10.35 9.51
N GLY A 207 23.24 -11.55 8.96
CA GLY A 207 22.46 -12.72 9.33
C GLY A 207 20.97 -12.56 9.00
N LEU A 208 20.67 -11.92 7.88
CA LEU A 208 19.31 -11.65 7.39
C LEU A 208 19.02 -12.44 6.11
N THR A 209 17.76 -12.50 5.70
CA THR A 209 17.38 -12.96 4.35
C THR A 209 17.59 -11.84 3.31
N THR A 210 17.68 -12.19 2.03
CA THR A 210 17.76 -11.18 0.96
C THR A 210 16.48 -10.35 0.87
N GLU A 211 15.33 -10.96 1.17
CA GLU A 211 14.04 -10.29 1.28
C GLU A 211 14.04 -9.21 2.37
N GLN A 212 14.56 -9.53 3.56
CA GLN A 212 14.69 -8.56 4.66
C GLN A 212 15.62 -7.40 4.28
N VAL A 213 16.74 -7.68 3.62
CA VAL A 213 17.65 -6.64 3.13
C VAL A 213 16.97 -5.74 2.11
N ILE A 214 16.19 -6.29 1.17
CA ILE A 214 15.44 -5.47 0.19
C ILE A 214 14.39 -4.61 0.88
N TYR A 215 13.64 -5.15 1.84
CA TYR A 215 12.67 -4.34 2.58
C TYR A 215 13.35 -3.22 3.38
N ALA A 216 14.45 -3.52 4.08
CA ALA A 216 15.24 -2.52 4.78
C ALA A 216 15.78 -1.46 3.80
N PHE A 217 16.21 -1.88 2.61
CA PHE A 217 16.70 -1.00 1.56
C PHE A 217 15.62 -0.06 1.02
N VAL A 218 14.40 -0.51 0.77
CA VAL A 218 13.34 0.41 0.32
C VAL A 218 12.89 1.34 1.45
N ILE A 219 12.81 0.84 2.69
CA ILE A 219 12.46 1.64 3.88
C ILE A 219 13.48 2.75 4.12
N MET A 220 14.78 2.45 4.09
CA MET A 220 15.82 3.49 4.23
C MET A 220 15.76 4.55 3.11
N ASN A 221 15.17 4.18 1.96
CA ASN A 221 14.94 5.07 0.84
C ASN A 221 13.57 5.77 0.89
N GLY A 222 12.89 5.80 2.04
CA GLY A 222 11.63 6.53 2.25
C GLY A 222 10.43 5.92 1.53
N ILE A 223 10.48 4.63 1.21
CA ILE A 223 9.37 3.87 0.63
C ILE A 223 8.77 2.99 1.72
N THR A 224 7.44 2.99 1.84
CA THR A 224 6.72 2.06 2.71
C THR A 224 6.34 0.79 1.93
N PRO A 225 7.02 -0.36 2.14
CA PRO A 225 6.65 -1.58 1.44
C PRO A 225 5.38 -2.19 2.00
N ILE A 226 4.51 -2.66 1.11
CA ILE A 226 3.35 -3.47 1.44
C ILE A 226 3.74 -4.93 1.25
N SER A 227 4.01 -5.60 2.36
CA SER A 227 4.23 -7.05 2.35
C SER A 227 2.90 -7.80 2.30
N GLY A 228 2.90 -8.91 1.56
CA GLY A 228 1.77 -9.81 1.49
C GLY A 228 2.22 -11.26 1.55
N THR A 229 2.34 -11.82 2.75
CA THR A 229 2.71 -13.22 2.97
C THR A 229 1.54 -14.06 3.49
N THR A 230 1.69 -15.39 3.44
CA THR A 230 0.83 -16.36 4.17
C THR A 230 1.63 -17.25 5.11
N SER A 231 2.93 -16.97 5.27
CA SER A 231 3.86 -17.68 6.14
C SER A 231 4.07 -16.87 7.40
N GLU A 232 3.82 -17.47 8.58
CA GLU A 232 4.05 -16.81 9.88
C GLU A 232 5.53 -16.46 10.08
N MET A 233 6.44 -17.30 9.59
CA MET A 233 7.88 -17.02 9.60
C MET A 233 8.19 -15.72 8.85
N HIS A 234 7.68 -15.58 7.62
CA HIS A 234 7.87 -14.34 6.86
C HIS A 234 7.17 -13.15 7.51
N MET A 235 6.01 -13.33 8.17
CA MET A 235 5.36 -12.23 8.90
C MET A 235 6.29 -11.68 9.98
N LYS A 236 6.95 -12.57 10.73
CA LYS A 236 7.92 -12.17 11.74
C LYS A 236 9.13 -11.49 11.11
N GLU A 237 9.71 -12.09 10.08
CA GLU A 237 10.87 -11.54 9.37
C GLU A 237 10.59 -10.14 8.81
N ASP A 238 9.41 -9.93 8.20
CA ASP A 238 8.97 -8.65 7.64
C ASP A 238 8.80 -7.56 8.71
N VAL A 239 8.30 -7.91 9.90
CA VAL A 239 8.20 -6.98 11.03
C VAL A 239 9.57 -6.64 11.59
N ASP A 240 10.44 -7.64 11.74
CA ASP A 240 11.79 -7.47 12.30
C ASP A 240 12.63 -6.49 11.46
N VAL A 241 12.34 -6.33 10.16
CA VAL A 241 12.97 -5.34 9.27
C VAL A 241 12.90 -3.91 9.83
N GLN A 242 11.87 -3.54 10.59
CA GLN A 242 11.77 -2.19 11.17
C GLN A 242 12.93 -1.85 12.11
N SER A 243 13.60 -2.86 12.66
CA SER A 243 14.77 -2.72 13.54
C SER A 243 16.12 -2.81 12.78
N VAL A 244 16.09 -3.11 11.48
CA VAL A 244 17.30 -3.28 10.67
C VAL A 244 17.84 -1.94 10.22
N ALA A 245 19.03 -1.59 10.72
CA ALA A 245 19.85 -0.52 10.17
C ALA A 245 20.80 -1.08 9.11
N LEU A 246 20.63 -0.66 7.85
CA LEU A 246 21.63 -0.86 6.80
C LEU A 246 22.70 0.23 6.88
N GLY A 247 23.98 -0.15 6.91
CA GLY A 247 25.10 0.78 6.99
C GLY A 247 25.71 0.88 8.38
N GLY A 248 26.56 1.90 8.58
CA GLY A 248 27.29 2.15 9.83
C GLY A 248 28.72 1.64 9.84
N VAL A 249 29.14 0.92 8.79
CA VAL A 249 30.55 0.58 8.50
C VAL A 249 30.81 0.75 7.01
N GLU A 250 32.02 1.17 6.65
CA GLU A 250 32.42 1.56 5.28
C GLU A 250 32.04 0.51 4.22
N GLU A 251 32.33 -0.77 4.48
CA GLU A 251 32.03 -1.83 3.52
C GLU A 251 30.51 -2.01 3.28
N GLU A 252 29.66 -1.80 4.30
CA GLU A 252 28.21 -1.84 4.10
C GLU A 252 27.73 -0.64 3.28
N GLU A 253 28.31 0.53 3.50
CA GLU A 253 28.00 1.72 2.71
C GLU A 253 28.32 1.51 1.23
N ASP A 254 29.44 0.87 0.92
CA ASP A 254 29.81 0.55 -0.46
C ASP A 254 28.84 -0.46 -1.10
N LEU A 255 28.42 -1.49 -0.36
CA LEU A 255 27.38 -2.42 -0.84
C LEU A 255 26.05 -1.71 -1.08
N ILE A 256 25.67 -0.79 -0.19
CA ILE A 256 24.46 0.03 -0.34
C ILE A 256 24.57 0.93 -1.58
N LYS A 257 25.72 1.57 -1.82
CA LYS A 257 25.96 2.38 -3.04
C LYS A 257 25.81 1.54 -4.31
N GLU A 258 26.29 0.29 -4.32
CA GLU A 258 26.12 -0.61 -5.46
C GLU A 258 24.64 -0.92 -5.72
N VAL A 259 23.86 -1.18 -4.67
CA VAL A 259 22.41 -1.39 -4.79
C VAL A 259 21.70 -0.10 -5.23
N GLN A 260 22.08 1.06 -4.68
CA GLN A 260 21.53 2.36 -5.08
C GLN A 260 21.80 2.67 -6.55
N LYS A 261 23.03 2.44 -7.03
CA LYS A 261 23.37 2.60 -8.44
C LYS A 261 22.56 1.68 -9.33
N TYR A 262 22.36 0.42 -8.91
CA TYR A 262 21.55 -0.53 -9.66
C TYR A 262 20.08 -0.09 -9.78
N VAL A 263 19.47 0.34 -8.67
CA VAL A 263 18.05 0.70 -8.61
C VAL A 263 17.82 2.10 -9.17
N TRP A 264 18.65 3.09 -8.82
CA TRP A 264 18.41 4.52 -9.08
C TRP A 264 19.20 5.08 -10.27
N GLY A 265 20.31 4.44 -10.66
CA GLY A 265 21.17 4.89 -11.75
C GLY A 265 22.29 5.79 -11.25
#